data_AF-A0A1V4IDL1-F1
#
_entry.id   AF-A0A1V4IDL1-F1
#
_cell.length_a   1.000
_cell.length_b   1.000
_cell.length_c   1.000
_cell.angle_alpha   90.00
_cell.angle_beta   90.00
_cell.angle_gamma   90.00
#
_symmetry.space_group_name_H-M   'P 1'
#
loop_
_entity.id
_entity.type
_entity.pdbx_description
1 polymer ?
#
loop_
_entity_poly.entity_id
_entity_poly.type
_entity_poly.pdbx_seq_one_letter_code
_entity_poly.pdbx_strand_id
1 'polypeptide(L)'
;MKKILSLMLIIYILFANGYTANGKERTVIKLNTNKLVLTVKEVYDLCLTYTKGIKRAEWVSKNNKVATVNSSTGEVTARKKGKTYIICTFKKNKKMYQYKCAVTVKNFPKFVNYKLMAHALGAVDNTYIYSNSLEGLEQSTKNRFKYMETDIILTSDNKLVCSHGWTKFTYDYTGVPYNAENPVMTYDEFMNTKIQGKYTTIDLSTIVEYMKKHKDVYFMFDLRTIDKATAIETTQKIIEAFKDNEKLFDRIVMQAGSQEMYEGIDSVYHFKYYQYFIHDSEIDSIDNIINWCKKNNIVVASIYEDAITEDIIRKLKENG
;
A
#
# COMPACT_ATOMS: atom_id res chain seq x y z
N MET A 1 22.74 -46.58 -21.03
CA MET A 1 23.18 -46.19 -22.39
C MET A 1 21.93 -45.96 -23.24
N LYS A 2 21.34 -44.76 -23.19
CA LYS A 2 21.34 -43.76 -24.27
C LYS A 2 21.21 -44.36 -25.68
N LYS A 3 20.00 -44.35 -26.23
CA LYS A 3 19.78 -44.14 -27.67
C LYS A 3 18.89 -42.91 -27.84
N ILE A 4 19.51 -41.92 -28.47
CA ILE A 4 19.02 -40.60 -28.83
C ILE A 4 18.08 -40.78 -30.02
N LEU A 5 16.82 -40.40 -29.88
CA LEU A 5 15.96 -40.11 -31.03
C LEU A 5 16.00 -38.60 -31.26
N SER A 6 16.77 -38.22 -32.28
CA SER A 6 16.78 -36.88 -32.86
C SER A 6 15.49 -36.72 -33.68
N LEU A 7 14.57 -35.89 -33.21
CA LEU A 7 13.42 -35.44 -33.99
C LEU A 7 13.69 -34.00 -34.43
N MET A 8 14.12 -33.83 -35.67
CA MET A 8 14.21 -32.53 -36.33
C MET A 8 12.81 -31.97 -36.56
N LEU A 9 12.43 -30.97 -35.79
CA LEU A 9 11.24 -30.17 -36.06
C LEU A 9 11.59 -29.11 -37.12
N ILE A 10 11.19 -29.38 -38.36
CA ILE A 10 11.28 -28.46 -39.50
C ILE A 10 10.20 -27.39 -39.30
N ILE A 11 10.61 -26.19 -38.87
CA ILE A 11 9.73 -25.01 -38.83
C ILE A 11 9.68 -24.42 -40.24
N TYR A 12 8.52 -24.52 -40.87
CA TYR A 12 8.18 -23.80 -42.10
C TYR A 12 8.13 -22.30 -41.82
N ILE A 13 9.15 -21.55 -42.26
CA ILE A 13 9.07 -20.09 -42.37
C ILE A 13 8.38 -19.79 -43.71
N LEU A 14 7.08 -19.55 -43.66
CA LEU A 14 6.35 -18.93 -44.76
C LEU A 14 6.81 -17.48 -44.90
N PHE A 15 7.67 -17.22 -45.87
CA PHE A 15 7.89 -15.88 -46.42
C PHE A 15 6.59 -15.43 -47.11
N ALA A 16 5.69 -14.82 -46.33
CA ALA A 16 4.69 -13.95 -46.92
C ALA A 16 5.41 -12.69 -47.40
N ASN A 17 5.59 -12.59 -48.72
CA ASN A 17 5.88 -11.35 -49.43
C ASN A 17 4.73 -10.36 -49.22
N GLY A 18 4.70 -9.75 -48.04
CA GLY A 18 3.94 -8.54 -47.79
C GLY A 18 4.75 -7.36 -48.30
N TYR A 19 4.31 -6.76 -49.40
CA TYR A 19 4.63 -5.37 -49.70
C TYR A 19 4.42 -4.54 -48.42
N THR A 20 5.50 -4.14 -47.75
CA THR A 20 5.44 -3.12 -46.71
C THR A 20 5.23 -1.80 -47.45
N ALA A 21 3.96 -1.50 -47.75
CA ALA A 21 3.55 -0.12 -47.90
C ALA A 21 4.08 0.61 -46.67
N ASN A 22 4.98 1.56 -46.91
CA ASN A 22 5.58 2.43 -45.92
C ASN A 22 4.48 3.37 -45.39
N GLY A 23 3.51 2.79 -44.68
CA GLY A 23 2.47 3.49 -43.98
C GLY A 23 3.15 4.18 -42.81
N LYS A 24 3.49 5.46 -42.98
CA LYS A 24 3.76 6.35 -41.85
C LYS A 24 2.66 6.12 -40.82
N GLU A 25 2.98 5.42 -39.73
CA GLU A 25 2.11 5.31 -38.58
C GLU A 25 1.65 6.73 -38.25
N ARG A 26 0.35 7.00 -38.44
CA ARG A 26 -0.22 8.30 -38.13
C ARG A 26 -0.11 8.44 -36.61
N THR A 27 0.91 9.15 -36.16
CA THR A 27 1.12 9.45 -34.76
C THR A 27 -0.12 10.14 -34.19
N VAL A 28 -0.90 9.41 -33.39
CA VAL A 28 -2.16 9.89 -32.82
C VAL A 28 -1.85 10.71 -31.58
N ILE A 29 -2.34 11.95 -31.55
CA ILE A 29 -2.26 12.79 -30.35
C ILE A 29 -3.31 12.28 -29.36
N LYS A 30 -2.90 11.92 -28.15
CA LYS A 30 -3.78 11.53 -27.04
C LYS A 30 -3.31 12.20 -25.75
N LEU A 31 -4.14 12.20 -24.71
CA LEU A 31 -3.67 12.49 -23.36
C LEU A 31 -2.82 11.32 -22.84
N ASN A 32 -1.85 11.59 -21.96
CA ASN A 32 -1.15 10.56 -21.20
C ASN A 32 -2.12 9.75 -20.32
N THR A 33 -3.23 10.36 -19.87
CA THR A 33 -4.37 9.66 -19.27
C THR A 33 -5.68 10.42 -19.46
N ASN A 34 -6.81 9.70 -19.53
CA ASN A 34 -8.16 10.25 -19.57
C ASN A 34 -8.90 10.13 -18.22
N LYS A 35 -8.27 9.52 -17.21
CA LYS A 35 -8.80 9.38 -15.85
C LYS A 35 -7.68 9.55 -14.83
N LEU A 36 -7.92 10.43 -13.86
CA LEU A 36 -7.05 10.69 -12.72
C LEU A 36 -7.82 10.42 -11.43
N VAL A 37 -7.15 9.73 -10.51
CA VAL A 37 -7.56 9.64 -9.12
C VAL A 37 -6.43 10.24 -8.32
N LEU A 38 -6.69 11.37 -7.69
CA LEU A 38 -5.69 12.12 -6.91
C LEU A 38 -6.14 12.19 -5.45
N THR A 39 -5.19 12.40 -4.55
CA THR A 39 -5.45 12.74 -3.15
C THR A 39 -5.33 14.25 -2.96
N VAL A 40 -6.08 14.84 -2.01
CA VAL A 40 -5.98 16.28 -1.70
C VAL A 40 -4.51 16.69 -1.52
N LYS A 41 -4.09 17.77 -2.20
CA LYS A 41 -2.71 18.31 -2.35
C LYS A 41 -1.82 17.64 -3.39
N GLU A 42 -2.17 16.47 -3.91
CA GLU A 42 -1.41 15.80 -4.96
C GLU A 42 -1.37 16.64 -6.25
N VAL A 43 -0.23 16.58 -6.94
CA VAL A 43 0.02 17.26 -8.22
C VAL A 43 0.26 16.22 -9.31
N TYR A 44 -0.28 16.43 -10.51
CA TYR A 44 -0.12 15.53 -11.65
C TYR A 44 0.07 16.28 -12.96
N ASP A 45 1.09 15.91 -13.73
CA ASP A 45 1.35 16.48 -15.06
C ASP A 45 0.50 15.80 -16.15
N LEU A 46 -0.64 16.42 -16.47
CA LEU A 46 -1.49 15.99 -17.58
C LEU A 46 -0.96 16.57 -18.89
N CYS A 47 -0.57 15.72 -19.84
CA CYS A 47 0.08 16.16 -21.07
C CYS A 47 -0.46 15.47 -22.32
N LEU A 48 -0.23 16.10 -23.49
CA LEU A 48 -0.51 15.50 -24.79
C LEU A 48 0.70 14.70 -25.27
N THR A 49 0.49 13.45 -25.70
CA THR A 49 1.51 12.67 -26.38
C THR A 49 1.67 13.20 -27.81
N TYR A 50 2.92 13.32 -28.29
CA TYR A 50 3.26 13.72 -29.65
C TYR A 50 2.77 15.12 -30.05
N THR A 51 3.49 16.15 -29.62
CA THR A 51 3.10 17.56 -29.76
C THR A 51 3.57 18.23 -31.06
N LYS A 52 4.21 17.49 -31.99
CA LYS A 52 4.73 18.06 -33.24
C LYS A 52 3.60 18.71 -34.06
N GLY A 53 3.73 20.01 -34.32
CA GLY A 53 2.74 20.81 -35.06
C GLY A 53 1.58 21.36 -34.22
N ILE A 54 1.60 21.18 -32.91
CA ILE A 54 0.70 21.86 -31.97
C ILE A 54 1.37 23.16 -31.52
N LYS A 55 0.72 24.31 -31.74
CA LYS A 55 1.29 25.61 -31.33
C LYS A 55 1.24 25.82 -29.82
N ARG A 56 0.12 25.49 -29.18
CA ARG A 56 -0.11 25.55 -27.73
C ARG A 56 -1.36 24.74 -27.37
N ALA A 57 -1.33 24.11 -26.20
CA ALA A 57 -2.52 23.54 -25.57
C ALA A 57 -2.95 24.44 -24.42
N GLU A 58 -4.26 24.61 -24.27
CA GLU A 58 -4.88 25.36 -23.18
C GLU A 58 -5.67 24.40 -22.29
N TRP A 59 -5.50 24.57 -20.98
CA TRP A 59 -6.06 23.66 -19.97
C TRP A 59 -7.03 24.38 -19.05
N VAL A 60 -8.19 23.78 -18.80
CA VAL A 60 -9.24 24.35 -17.94
C VAL A 60 -9.85 23.28 -17.05
N SER A 61 -10.01 23.57 -15.76
CA SER A 61 -10.81 22.74 -14.85
C SER A 61 -12.27 23.18 -14.85
N LYS A 62 -13.19 22.21 -14.88
CA LYS A 62 -14.63 22.47 -14.73
C LYS A 62 -15.05 22.79 -13.30
N ASN A 63 -14.19 22.51 -12.31
CA ASN A 63 -14.45 22.84 -10.91
C ASN A 63 -13.11 23.01 -10.17
N ASN A 64 -12.64 24.26 -10.12
CA ASN A 64 -11.41 24.65 -9.42
C ASN A 64 -11.45 24.38 -7.91
N LYS A 65 -12.64 24.22 -7.30
CA LYS A 65 -12.73 23.82 -5.88
C LYS A 65 -12.31 22.37 -5.67
N VAL A 66 -12.47 21.51 -6.68
CA VAL A 66 -12.08 20.09 -6.62
C VAL A 66 -10.64 19.92 -7.08
N ALA A 67 -10.28 20.43 -8.25
CA ALA A 67 -8.90 20.42 -8.75
C ALA A 67 -8.64 21.65 -9.63
N THR A 68 -7.48 22.28 -9.50
CA THR A 68 -7.01 23.35 -10.40
C THR A 68 -6.11 22.77 -11.49
N VAL A 69 -5.92 23.47 -12.59
CA VAL A 69 -4.93 23.13 -13.62
C VAL A 69 -4.19 24.38 -14.08
N ASN A 70 -2.89 24.28 -14.25
CA ASN A 70 -2.11 25.33 -14.91
C ASN A 70 -2.50 25.38 -16.39
N SER A 71 -2.98 26.54 -16.84
CA SER A 71 -3.54 26.72 -18.19
C SER A 71 -2.54 26.49 -19.33
N SER A 72 -1.24 26.49 -19.03
CA SER A 72 -0.17 26.37 -20.03
C SER A 72 0.59 25.06 -19.96
N THR A 73 0.77 24.50 -18.76
CA THR A 73 1.57 23.28 -18.56
C THR A 73 0.71 22.02 -18.47
N GLY A 74 -0.56 22.14 -18.05
CA GLY A 74 -1.41 20.98 -17.78
C GLY A 74 -1.18 20.36 -16.40
N GLU A 75 -0.35 20.97 -15.56
CA GLU A 75 -0.14 20.56 -14.16
C GLU A 75 -1.46 20.69 -13.38
N VAL A 76 -2.00 19.58 -12.90
CA VAL A 76 -3.24 19.48 -12.13
C VAL A 76 -2.92 19.44 -10.64
N THR A 77 -3.54 20.30 -9.83
CA THR A 77 -3.42 20.26 -8.37
C THR A 77 -4.76 19.87 -7.74
N ALA A 78 -4.79 18.80 -6.95
CA ALA A 78 -5.98 18.37 -6.20
C ALA A 78 -6.26 19.29 -4.99
N ARG A 79 -7.49 19.80 -4.88
CA ARG A 79 -7.88 20.78 -3.85
C ARG A 79 -8.82 20.22 -2.79
N LYS A 80 -9.89 19.55 -3.21
CA LYS A 80 -10.93 19.04 -2.29
C LYS A 80 -11.53 17.76 -2.83
N LYS A 81 -11.88 16.83 -1.93
CA LYS A 81 -12.63 15.62 -2.28
C LYS A 81 -13.82 15.96 -3.17
N GLY A 82 -13.93 15.24 -4.29
CA GLY A 82 -14.98 15.46 -5.28
C GLY A 82 -14.59 14.88 -6.63
N LYS A 83 -15.42 15.16 -7.64
CA LYS A 83 -15.14 14.81 -9.03
C LYS A 83 -15.19 16.07 -9.89
N THR A 84 -14.32 16.17 -10.88
CA THR A 84 -14.29 17.25 -11.86
C THR A 84 -13.75 16.73 -13.20
N TYR A 85 -13.67 17.61 -14.18
CA TYR A 85 -13.00 17.33 -15.44
C TYR A 85 -11.96 18.40 -15.72
N ILE A 86 -10.81 17.96 -16.22
CA ILE A 86 -9.83 18.83 -16.88
C ILE A 86 -10.05 18.72 -18.38
N ILE A 87 -10.16 19.86 -19.04
CA ILE A 87 -10.33 19.97 -20.49
C ILE A 87 -9.04 20.53 -21.09
N CYS A 88 -8.52 19.83 -22.08
CA CYS A 88 -7.41 20.26 -22.92
C CYS A 88 -7.94 20.71 -24.27
N THR A 89 -7.61 21.91 -24.73
CA THR A 89 -7.98 22.41 -26.05
C THR A 89 -6.71 22.78 -26.81
N PHE A 90 -6.59 22.37 -28.07
CA PHE A 90 -5.42 22.70 -28.89
C PHE A 90 -5.75 22.79 -30.38
N LYS A 91 -4.91 23.50 -31.13
CA LYS A 91 -5.04 23.70 -32.58
C LYS A 91 -3.98 22.92 -33.34
N LYS A 92 -4.40 22.14 -34.35
CA LYS A 92 -3.53 21.46 -35.30
C LYS A 92 -4.08 21.60 -36.71
N ASN A 93 -3.24 21.99 -37.68
CA ASN A 93 -3.62 22.19 -39.08
C ASN A 93 -4.89 23.05 -39.24
N LYS A 94 -4.94 24.18 -38.50
CA LYS A 94 -6.09 25.10 -38.41
C LYS A 94 -7.37 24.53 -37.78
N LYS A 95 -7.44 23.24 -37.46
CA LYS A 95 -8.57 22.59 -36.78
C LYS A 95 -8.36 22.60 -35.26
N MET A 96 -9.45 22.82 -34.52
CA MET A 96 -9.48 22.75 -33.05
C MET A 96 -9.81 21.33 -32.59
N TYR A 97 -9.16 20.91 -31.52
CA TYR A 97 -9.35 19.63 -30.86
C TYR A 97 -9.55 19.84 -29.37
N GLN A 98 -10.35 18.98 -28.76
CA GLN A 98 -10.62 19.01 -27.33
C GLN A 98 -10.55 17.60 -26.75
N TYR A 99 -9.82 17.46 -25.65
CA TYR A 99 -9.80 16.25 -24.84
C TYR A 99 -10.26 16.53 -23.41
N LYS A 100 -10.74 15.48 -22.76
CA LYS A 100 -11.34 15.53 -21.43
C LYS A 100 -10.71 14.45 -20.56
N CYS A 101 -10.24 14.83 -19.39
CA CYS A 101 -9.77 13.93 -18.35
C CYS A 101 -10.71 13.98 -17.15
N ALA A 102 -11.19 12.82 -16.70
CA ALA A 102 -12.02 12.68 -15.51
C ALA A 102 -11.14 12.67 -14.25
N VAL A 103 -11.30 13.63 -13.36
CA VAL A 103 -10.51 13.72 -12.13
C VAL A 103 -11.40 13.41 -10.93
N THR A 104 -10.97 12.44 -10.11
CA THR A 104 -11.57 12.16 -8.80
C THR A 104 -10.55 12.52 -7.74
N VAL A 105 -10.88 13.46 -6.86
CA VAL A 105 -10.06 13.79 -5.71
C VAL A 105 -10.60 13.06 -4.48
N LYS A 106 -9.72 12.35 -3.78
CA LYS A 106 -9.95 11.67 -2.49
C LYS A 106 -9.32 12.50 -1.37
N ASN A 107 -9.82 12.38 -0.14
CA ASN A 107 -9.12 12.95 1.01
C ASN A 107 -7.91 12.09 1.35
N PHE A 108 -6.83 12.71 1.84
CA PHE A 108 -5.80 11.97 2.53
C PHE A 108 -6.44 11.29 3.76
N PRO A 109 -6.15 10.02 4.05
CA PRO A 109 -6.60 9.40 5.29
C PRO A 109 -6.28 10.28 6.50
N LYS A 110 -7.17 10.32 7.50
CA LYS A 110 -6.91 11.14 8.69
C LYS A 110 -5.67 10.69 9.44
N PHE A 111 -5.31 9.40 9.37
CA PHE A 111 -4.25 8.81 10.19
C PHE A 111 -2.88 9.45 9.94
N VAL A 112 -2.58 9.92 8.73
CA VAL A 112 -1.27 10.56 8.46
C VAL A 112 -1.07 11.91 9.16
N ASN A 113 -2.14 12.49 9.71
CA ASN A 113 -2.02 13.72 10.49
C ASN A 113 -1.63 13.43 11.94
N TYR A 114 -1.66 12.16 12.37
CA TYR A 114 -1.16 11.78 13.69
C TYR A 114 0.36 11.66 13.62
N LYS A 115 1.03 12.45 14.47
CA LYS A 115 2.50 12.46 14.56
C LYS A 115 3.08 11.21 15.22
N LEU A 116 2.25 10.50 16.00
CA LEU A 116 2.64 9.33 16.76
C LEU A 116 1.68 8.19 16.48
N MET A 117 2.23 6.98 16.49
CA MET A 117 1.51 5.72 16.37
C MET A 117 1.90 4.83 17.55
N ALA A 118 0.93 4.15 18.16
CA ALA A 118 1.23 3.21 19.24
C ALA A 118 1.68 1.88 18.63
N HIS A 119 3.00 1.64 18.64
CA HIS A 119 3.62 0.43 18.13
C HIS A 119 3.31 -0.79 19.01
N ALA A 120 2.99 -1.93 18.41
CA ALA A 120 2.56 -3.17 19.04
C ALA A 120 1.44 -2.95 20.07
N LEU A 121 0.45 -2.16 19.66
CA LEU A 121 -0.68 -1.65 20.45
C LEU A 121 -0.32 -0.71 21.59
N GLY A 122 0.96 -0.31 21.70
CA GLY A 122 1.48 0.62 22.68
C GLY A 122 2.03 -0.05 23.94
N ALA A 123 2.81 0.74 24.69
CA ALA A 123 3.43 0.26 25.91
C ALA A 123 2.41 0.09 27.04
N VAL A 124 2.51 -1.03 27.77
CA VAL A 124 1.72 -1.28 28.98
C VAL A 124 2.49 -0.84 30.22
N ASP A 125 1.79 -0.22 31.18
CA ASP A 125 2.39 0.34 32.41
C ASP A 125 3.56 1.32 32.10
N ASN A 126 3.50 1.96 30.92
CA ASN A 126 4.52 2.88 30.37
C ASN A 126 5.93 2.28 30.26
N THR A 127 6.07 0.95 30.34
CA THR A 127 7.38 0.27 30.37
C THR A 127 7.47 -0.86 29.34
N TYR A 128 6.44 -1.70 29.24
CA TYR A 128 6.49 -2.90 28.43
C TYR A 128 6.02 -2.64 27.00
N ILE A 129 6.96 -2.54 26.08
CA ILE A 129 6.75 -2.42 24.63
C ILE A 129 6.56 -3.80 23.97
N TYR A 130 6.21 -3.84 22.68
CA TYR A 130 6.01 -5.09 21.91
C TYR A 130 4.94 -6.04 22.46
N SER A 131 4.01 -5.51 23.27
CA SER A 131 3.08 -6.37 24.03
C SER A 131 2.02 -7.04 23.16
N ASN A 132 1.52 -6.34 22.12
CA ASN A 132 0.33 -6.76 21.38
C ASN A 132 -0.83 -7.23 22.28
N SER A 133 -0.97 -6.59 23.44
CA SER A 133 -1.90 -7.01 24.49
C SER A 133 -3.19 -6.19 24.51
N LEU A 134 -4.24 -6.74 25.12
CA LEU A 134 -5.48 -6.01 25.38
C LEU A 134 -5.24 -4.74 26.19
N GLU A 135 -4.42 -4.85 27.23
CA GLU A 135 -4.12 -3.74 28.13
C GLU A 135 -3.33 -2.64 27.42
N GLY A 136 -2.41 -2.99 26.51
CA GLY A 136 -1.72 -2.03 25.64
C GLY A 136 -2.70 -1.26 24.75
N LEU A 137 -3.59 -2.00 24.08
CA LEU A 137 -4.63 -1.43 23.23
C LEU A 137 -5.54 -0.43 23.99
N GLU A 138 -6.01 -0.81 25.17
CA GLU A 138 -6.84 0.04 26.02
C GLU A 138 -6.08 1.26 26.54
N GLN A 139 -4.83 1.07 27.00
CA GLN A 139 -3.96 2.13 27.48
C GLN A 139 -3.64 3.15 26.38
N SER A 140 -3.36 2.69 25.16
CA SER A 140 -3.14 3.56 24.01
C SER A 140 -4.34 4.47 23.75
N THR A 141 -5.56 3.92 23.81
CA THR A 141 -6.78 4.71 23.62
C THR A 141 -7.01 5.69 24.78
N LYS A 142 -6.75 5.26 26.02
CA LYS A 142 -6.78 6.13 27.21
C LYS A 142 -5.79 7.30 27.08
N ASN A 143 -4.62 7.04 26.50
CA ASN A 143 -3.60 8.03 26.17
C ASN A 143 -3.90 8.80 24.88
N ARG A 144 -5.11 8.66 24.33
CA ARG A 144 -5.64 9.40 23.17
C ARG A 144 -4.93 9.09 21.85
N PHE A 145 -4.19 8.00 21.76
CA PHE A 145 -3.74 7.48 20.47
C PHE A 145 -4.95 7.14 19.60
N LYS A 146 -4.86 7.51 18.33
CA LYS A 146 -5.87 7.25 17.30
C LYS A 146 -5.33 6.44 16.13
N TYR A 147 -4.02 6.18 16.14
CA TYR A 147 -3.35 5.31 15.18
C TYR A 147 -2.46 4.35 15.97
N MET A 148 -2.67 3.07 15.77
CA MET A 148 -2.01 1.98 16.49
C MET A 148 -1.56 0.96 15.46
N GLU A 149 -0.45 0.29 15.70
CA GLU A 149 0.02 -0.84 14.91
C GLU A 149 -0.21 -2.12 15.71
N THR A 150 -0.44 -3.22 15.01
CA THR A 150 -0.43 -4.55 15.60
C THR A 150 0.17 -5.56 14.63
N ASP A 151 1.03 -6.40 15.19
CA ASP A 151 1.66 -7.50 14.49
C ASP A 151 0.65 -8.64 14.32
N ILE A 152 0.44 -9.11 13.10
CA ILE A 152 -0.49 -10.20 12.78
C ILE A 152 0.28 -11.41 12.28
N ILE A 153 0.08 -12.56 12.91
CA ILE A 153 0.76 -13.80 12.55
C ILE A 153 -0.16 -15.02 12.67
N LEU A 154 0.14 -16.06 11.90
CA LEU A 154 -0.53 -17.37 11.96
C LEU A 154 0.05 -18.24 13.08
N THR A 155 -0.83 -18.90 13.82
CA THR A 155 -0.52 -20.03 14.71
C THR A 155 -0.32 -21.33 13.91
N SER A 156 0.16 -22.38 14.56
CA SER A 156 0.42 -23.67 13.90
C SER A 156 -0.85 -24.37 13.39
N ASP A 157 -2.00 -24.01 13.94
CA ASP A 157 -3.35 -24.41 13.53
C ASP A 157 -4.09 -23.33 12.71
N ASN A 158 -3.32 -22.43 12.09
CA ASN A 158 -3.75 -21.45 11.09
C ASN A 158 -4.83 -20.46 11.56
N LYS A 159 -4.73 -19.99 12.81
CA LYS A 159 -5.53 -18.89 13.37
C LYS A 159 -4.67 -17.63 13.45
N LEU A 160 -5.32 -16.46 13.31
CA LEU A 160 -4.64 -15.17 13.35
C LEU A 160 -4.61 -14.63 14.78
N VAL A 161 -3.40 -14.40 15.28
CA VAL A 161 -3.16 -13.81 16.60
C VAL A 161 -2.35 -12.53 16.48
N CYS A 162 -2.42 -11.67 17.51
CA CYS A 162 -1.60 -10.46 17.58
C CYS A 162 -0.28 -10.77 18.30
N SER A 163 0.82 -10.88 17.56
CA SER A 163 2.14 -11.21 18.11
C SER A 163 3.26 -10.83 17.15
N HIS A 164 4.36 -10.31 17.69
CA HIS A 164 5.55 -9.91 16.92
C HIS A 164 6.29 -11.11 16.27
N GLY A 165 5.97 -12.33 16.70
CA GLY A 165 6.36 -13.54 15.99
C GLY A 165 6.61 -14.76 16.87
N TRP A 166 7.24 -15.77 16.28
CA TRP A 166 7.56 -17.05 16.91
C TRP A 166 9.06 -17.21 17.13
N THR A 167 9.66 -16.20 17.75
CA THR A 167 11.11 -16.13 18.00
C THR A 167 11.42 -16.22 19.49
N LYS A 168 12.66 -16.57 19.85
CA LYS A 168 13.11 -16.55 21.25
C LYS A 168 12.81 -15.20 21.92
N PHE A 169 13.01 -14.08 21.22
CA PHE A 169 12.68 -12.75 21.73
C PHE A 169 11.21 -12.64 22.18
N THR A 170 10.28 -13.15 21.36
CA THR A 170 8.85 -13.07 21.70
C THR A 170 8.49 -14.03 22.85
N TYR A 171 9.11 -15.22 22.90
CA TYR A 171 8.94 -16.16 24.01
C TYR A 171 9.50 -15.64 25.34
N ASP A 172 10.60 -14.87 25.31
CA ASP A 172 11.14 -14.24 26.52
C ASP A 172 10.12 -13.25 27.14
N TYR A 173 9.22 -12.69 26.33
CA TYR A 173 8.10 -11.87 26.81
C TYR A 173 6.95 -12.69 27.37
N THR A 174 6.81 -13.98 27.07
CA THR A 174 5.71 -14.81 27.59
C THR A 174 6.09 -15.61 28.84
N GLY A 175 7.38 -15.84 29.04
CA GLY A 175 7.90 -16.75 30.07
C GLY A 175 7.76 -18.23 29.70
N VAL A 176 7.21 -18.55 28.52
CA VAL A 176 7.16 -19.91 28.00
C VAL A 176 8.56 -20.27 27.45
N PRO A 177 9.12 -21.46 27.72
CA PRO A 177 10.38 -21.87 27.12
C PRO A 177 10.30 -21.94 25.59
N TYR A 178 11.27 -21.32 24.91
CA TYR A 178 11.37 -21.37 23.46
C TYR A 178 11.84 -22.76 22.98
N ASN A 179 11.06 -23.39 22.09
CA ASN A 179 11.43 -24.62 21.41
C ASN A 179 11.79 -24.33 19.95
N ALA A 180 13.06 -24.45 19.58
CA ALA A 180 13.50 -24.17 18.21
C ALA A 180 13.00 -25.20 17.18
N GLU A 181 12.68 -26.43 17.60
CA GLU A 181 12.17 -27.50 16.72
C GLU A 181 10.67 -27.34 16.44
N ASN A 182 9.92 -26.79 17.41
CA ASN A 182 8.52 -26.45 17.28
C ASN A 182 8.23 -25.04 17.83
N PRO A 183 8.63 -23.98 17.10
CA PRO A 183 8.61 -22.62 17.61
C PRO A 183 7.24 -21.95 17.56
N VAL A 184 6.25 -22.57 16.90
CA VAL A 184 4.94 -21.96 16.63
C VAL A 184 3.88 -22.55 17.56
N MET A 185 3.30 -21.73 18.42
CA MET A 185 2.18 -22.15 19.28
C MET A 185 0.93 -22.41 18.46
N THR A 186 0.09 -23.33 18.94
CA THR A 186 -1.33 -23.40 18.57
C THR A 186 -2.07 -22.16 19.10
N TYR A 187 -3.27 -21.91 18.56
CA TYR A 187 -4.12 -20.83 19.04
C TYR A 187 -4.44 -20.95 20.53
N ASP A 188 -4.84 -22.13 20.99
CA ASP A 188 -5.21 -22.34 22.40
C ASP A 188 -3.99 -22.15 23.32
N GLU A 189 -2.79 -22.59 22.93
CA GLU A 189 -1.57 -22.35 23.72
C GLU A 189 -1.26 -20.85 23.83
N PHE A 190 -1.35 -20.11 22.71
CA PHE A 190 -1.07 -18.68 22.70
C PHE A 190 -2.11 -17.87 23.49
N MET A 191 -3.39 -18.17 23.31
CA MET A 191 -4.48 -17.45 23.99
C MET A 191 -4.55 -17.74 25.49
N ASN A 192 -4.02 -18.89 25.94
CA ASN A 192 -3.87 -19.21 27.36
C ASN A 192 -2.56 -18.66 27.98
N THR A 193 -1.67 -18.11 27.16
CA THR A 193 -0.42 -17.49 27.61
C THR A 193 -0.64 -16.04 28.03
N LYS A 194 0.17 -15.54 28.99
CA LYS A 194 0.18 -14.12 29.37
C LYS A 194 1.49 -13.46 28.96
N ILE A 195 1.40 -12.28 28.36
CA ILE A 195 2.57 -11.44 28.09
C ILE A 195 3.05 -10.86 29.43
N GLN A 196 4.34 -11.02 29.72
CA GLN A 196 5.02 -10.67 30.96
C GLN A 196 4.35 -11.31 32.19
N GLY A 197 3.75 -12.50 32.00
CA GLY A 197 3.00 -13.21 33.04
C GLY A 197 1.73 -12.51 33.52
N LYS A 198 1.36 -11.38 32.91
CA LYS A 198 0.29 -10.49 33.41
C LYS A 198 -0.72 -10.09 32.34
N TYR A 199 -0.25 -9.65 31.17
CA TYR A 199 -1.08 -9.01 30.15
C TYR A 199 -1.70 -10.03 29.20
N THR A 200 -2.89 -9.71 28.74
CA THR A 200 -3.76 -10.61 27.98
C THR A 200 -3.37 -10.62 26.51
N THR A 201 -3.00 -11.80 26.01
CA THR A 201 -2.84 -12.04 24.56
C THR A 201 -4.18 -11.87 23.86
N ILE A 202 -4.15 -11.37 22.63
CA ILE A 202 -5.35 -11.14 21.84
C ILE A 202 -5.19 -11.65 20.42
N ASP A 203 -6.32 -11.79 19.74
CA ASP A 203 -6.41 -12.23 18.37
C ASP A 203 -7.02 -11.16 17.45
N LEU A 204 -7.08 -11.46 16.16
CA LEU A 204 -7.65 -10.51 15.20
C LEU A 204 -9.12 -10.18 15.50
N SER A 205 -9.89 -11.13 16.05
CA SER A 205 -11.30 -10.91 16.39
C SER A 205 -11.46 -9.81 17.45
N THR A 206 -10.51 -9.75 18.41
CA THR A 206 -10.46 -8.70 19.42
C THR A 206 -10.27 -7.32 18.78
N ILE A 207 -9.40 -7.20 17.78
CA ILE A 207 -9.19 -5.95 17.03
C ILE A 207 -10.46 -5.55 16.26
N VAL A 208 -11.13 -6.51 15.59
CA VAL A 208 -12.39 -6.25 14.87
C VAL A 208 -13.45 -5.69 15.82
N GLU A 209 -13.66 -6.33 16.96
CA GLU A 209 -14.63 -5.88 17.97
C GLU A 209 -14.25 -4.53 18.57
N TYR A 210 -12.96 -4.31 18.83
CA TYR A 210 -12.48 -3.02 19.30
C TYR A 210 -12.76 -1.91 18.29
N MET A 211 -12.48 -2.13 17.01
CA MET A 211 -12.80 -1.20 15.93
C MET A 211 -14.30 -0.97 15.79
N LYS A 212 -15.16 -1.96 16.05
CA LYS A 212 -16.62 -1.77 16.05
C LYS A 212 -17.04 -0.80 17.15
N LYS A 213 -16.45 -0.89 18.34
CA LYS A 213 -16.76 -0.01 19.47
C LYS A 213 -16.13 1.38 19.33
N HIS A 214 -14.90 1.46 18.82
CA HIS A 214 -14.12 2.69 18.69
C HIS A 214 -14.06 3.14 17.23
N LYS A 215 -14.92 4.10 16.85
CA LYS A 215 -15.08 4.54 15.45
C LYS A 215 -14.02 5.53 14.97
N ASP A 216 -13.21 6.06 15.88
CA ASP A 216 -12.25 7.13 15.63
C ASP A 216 -10.78 6.67 15.66
N VAL A 217 -10.55 5.36 15.74
CA VAL A 217 -9.21 4.75 15.68
C VAL A 217 -8.91 4.15 14.31
N TYR A 218 -7.62 4.12 13.98
CA TYR A 218 -7.03 3.50 12.80
C TYR A 218 -6.03 2.44 13.26
N PHE A 219 -5.93 1.36 12.49
CA PHE A 219 -4.94 0.30 12.73
C PHE A 219 -4.02 0.16 11.52
N MET A 220 -2.73 0.00 11.80
CA MET A 220 -1.80 -0.57 10.85
C MET A 220 -1.64 -2.05 11.16
N PHE A 221 -1.78 -2.90 10.15
CA PHE A 221 -1.49 -4.33 10.29
C PHE A 221 -0.11 -4.60 9.72
N ASP A 222 0.80 -5.04 10.57
CA ASP A 222 2.09 -5.58 10.17
C ASP A 222 1.99 -7.09 10.09
N LEU A 223 1.89 -7.65 8.87
CA LEU A 223 1.87 -9.10 8.75
C LEU A 223 3.28 -9.62 8.94
N ARG A 224 3.45 -10.59 9.84
CA ARG A 224 4.75 -11.18 10.18
C ARG A 224 5.17 -12.24 9.17
N THR A 225 5.22 -11.82 7.91
CA THR A 225 5.70 -12.57 6.73
C THR A 225 6.23 -11.58 5.70
N ILE A 226 7.10 -12.05 4.81
CA ILE A 226 7.61 -11.27 3.67
C ILE A 226 7.34 -11.97 2.32
N ASP A 227 6.88 -13.22 2.35
CA ASP A 227 6.67 -14.02 1.14
C ASP A 227 5.23 -13.92 0.65
N LYS A 228 5.08 -14.03 -0.68
CA LYS A 228 3.79 -13.87 -1.35
C LYS A 228 2.74 -14.90 -0.92
N ALA A 229 3.14 -16.15 -0.72
CA ALA A 229 2.20 -17.25 -0.47
C ALA A 229 1.57 -17.13 0.91
N THR A 230 2.38 -16.89 1.94
CA THR A 230 1.90 -16.65 3.30
C THR A 230 1.12 -15.34 3.40
N ALA A 231 1.52 -14.30 2.65
CA ALA A 231 0.76 -13.05 2.58
C ALA A 231 -0.66 -13.27 2.00
N ILE A 232 -0.81 -14.11 0.97
CA ILE A 232 -2.12 -14.50 0.41
C ILE A 232 -2.96 -15.20 1.48
N GLU A 233 -2.42 -16.24 2.12
CA GLU A 233 -3.16 -17.02 3.13
C GLU A 233 -3.60 -16.14 4.32
N THR A 234 -2.66 -15.36 4.84
CA THR A 234 -2.90 -14.44 5.96
C THR A 234 -3.99 -13.42 5.59
N THR A 235 -3.92 -12.85 4.39
CA THR A 235 -4.92 -11.89 3.91
C THR A 235 -6.30 -12.52 3.75
N GLN A 236 -6.40 -13.74 3.21
CA GLN A 236 -7.68 -14.46 3.09
C GLN A 236 -8.35 -14.63 4.46
N LYS A 237 -7.57 -14.97 5.49
CA LYS A 237 -8.06 -15.12 6.87
C LYS A 237 -8.46 -13.77 7.49
N ILE A 238 -7.76 -12.68 7.15
CA ILE A 238 -8.18 -11.33 7.52
C ILE A 238 -9.53 -11.00 6.89
N ILE A 239 -9.71 -11.25 5.59
CA ILE A 239 -11.00 -10.99 4.93
C ILE A 239 -12.14 -11.78 5.59
N GLU A 240 -11.92 -13.06 5.89
CA GLU A 240 -12.91 -13.88 6.58
C GLU A 240 -13.26 -13.33 7.98
N ALA A 241 -12.27 -12.88 8.76
CA ALA A 241 -12.51 -12.28 10.08
C ALA A 241 -13.33 -10.97 10.01
N PHE A 242 -13.30 -10.28 8.87
CA PHE A 242 -13.99 -9.01 8.63
C PHE A 242 -15.23 -9.14 7.75
N LYS A 243 -15.70 -10.35 7.39
CA LYS A 243 -16.78 -10.56 6.41
C LYS A 243 -18.07 -9.78 6.69
N ASP A 244 -18.44 -9.61 7.95
CA ASP A 244 -19.64 -8.84 8.36
C ASP A 244 -19.34 -7.35 8.63
N ASN A 245 -18.08 -6.94 8.46
CA ASN A 245 -17.55 -5.67 8.90
C ASN A 245 -16.59 -5.02 7.87
N GLU A 246 -16.74 -5.30 6.57
CA GLU A 246 -15.82 -4.82 5.51
C GLU A 246 -15.57 -3.30 5.52
N LYS A 247 -16.55 -2.50 5.96
CA LYS A 247 -16.39 -1.04 6.11
C LYS A 247 -15.28 -0.65 7.09
N LEU A 248 -14.83 -1.54 7.97
CA LEU A 248 -13.71 -1.30 8.85
C LEU A 248 -12.37 -1.20 8.10
N PHE A 249 -12.25 -1.79 6.90
CA PHE A 249 -11.06 -1.67 6.06
C PHE A 249 -10.75 -0.22 5.64
N ASP A 250 -11.75 0.68 5.66
CA ASP A 250 -11.54 2.12 5.48
C ASP A 250 -10.68 2.76 6.59
N ARG A 251 -10.36 2.02 7.65
CA ARG A 251 -9.53 2.44 8.80
C ARG A 251 -8.35 1.51 9.05
N ILE A 252 -8.02 0.65 8.09
CA ILE A 252 -6.84 -0.23 8.14
C ILE A 252 -5.80 0.26 7.13
N VAL A 253 -4.54 0.22 7.55
CA VAL A 253 -3.35 0.43 6.72
C VAL A 253 -2.61 -0.89 6.67
N MET A 254 -2.47 -1.49 5.49
CA MET A 254 -1.70 -2.73 5.36
C MET A 254 -0.23 -2.38 5.16
N GLN A 255 0.64 -2.84 6.05
CA GLN A 255 2.08 -2.75 5.83
C GLN A 255 2.53 -3.88 4.89
N ALA A 256 3.37 -3.53 3.92
CA ALA A 256 4.12 -4.46 3.11
C ALA A 256 5.62 -4.25 3.33
N GLY A 257 6.32 -5.28 3.80
CA GLY A 257 7.79 -5.30 3.93
C GLY A 257 8.53 -5.77 2.67
N SER A 258 7.79 -6.15 1.62
CA SER A 258 8.38 -6.47 0.32
C SER A 258 7.37 -6.24 -0.80
N GLN A 259 7.86 -6.11 -2.05
CA GLN A 259 6.99 -6.01 -3.21
C GLN A 259 6.18 -7.30 -3.42
N GLU A 260 6.77 -8.47 -3.13
CA GLU A 260 6.09 -9.77 -3.22
C GLU A 260 4.95 -9.91 -2.21
N MET A 261 5.17 -9.45 -0.98
CA MET A 261 4.16 -9.41 0.08
C MET A 261 3.01 -8.49 -0.32
N TYR A 262 3.31 -7.28 -0.83
CA TYR A 262 2.30 -6.38 -1.38
C TYR A 262 1.46 -7.08 -2.46
N GLU A 263 2.11 -7.72 -3.44
CA GLU A 263 1.41 -8.45 -4.50
C GLU A 263 0.53 -9.57 -3.95
N GLY A 264 0.98 -10.25 -2.89
CA GLY A 264 0.20 -11.29 -2.21
C GLY A 264 -1.07 -10.71 -1.59
N ILE A 265 -0.93 -9.64 -0.79
CA ILE A 265 -2.06 -8.96 -0.15
C ILE A 265 -3.04 -8.43 -1.21
N ASP A 266 -2.53 -7.67 -2.19
CA ASP A 266 -3.33 -6.98 -3.21
C ASP A 266 -4.04 -7.94 -4.17
N SER A 267 -3.50 -9.14 -4.38
CA SER A 267 -4.15 -10.19 -5.19
C SER A 267 -5.41 -10.76 -4.53
N VAL A 268 -5.51 -10.70 -3.20
CA VAL A 268 -6.66 -11.16 -2.43
C VAL A 268 -7.66 -10.03 -2.24
N TYR A 269 -7.19 -8.87 -1.82
CA TYR A 269 -8.02 -7.70 -1.59
C TYR A 269 -7.21 -6.40 -1.74
N HIS A 270 -7.71 -5.49 -2.58
CA HIS A 270 -7.12 -4.17 -2.72
C HIS A 270 -7.55 -3.25 -1.57
N PHE A 271 -6.72 -3.18 -0.53
CA PHE A 271 -6.96 -2.28 0.59
C PHE A 271 -6.82 -0.83 0.15
N LYS A 272 -7.55 0.05 0.83
CA LYS A 272 -7.54 1.47 0.48
C LYS A 272 -6.23 2.16 0.81
N TYR A 273 -5.53 1.67 1.83
CA TYR A 273 -4.31 2.27 2.35
C TYR A 273 -3.25 1.19 2.54
N TYR A 274 -2.10 1.44 1.94
CA TYR A 274 -0.88 0.66 2.12
C TYR A 274 0.22 1.54 2.67
N GLN A 275 1.08 0.92 3.46
CA GLN A 275 2.38 1.42 3.86
C GLN A 275 3.45 0.47 3.33
N TYR A 276 4.57 1.00 2.84
CA TYR A 276 5.74 0.17 2.50
C TYR A 276 6.84 0.37 3.54
N PHE A 277 7.35 -0.73 4.08
CA PHE A 277 8.50 -0.70 4.98
C PHE A 277 9.79 -0.83 4.16
N ILE A 278 10.65 0.18 4.24
CA ILE A 278 11.91 0.25 3.52
C ILE A 278 13.01 -0.26 4.45
N HIS A 279 13.62 -1.37 4.08
CA HIS A 279 14.74 -1.94 4.80
C HIS A 279 16.04 -1.17 4.49
N ASP A 280 17.00 -1.20 5.42
CA ASP A 280 18.31 -0.56 5.25
C ASP A 280 19.02 -1.00 3.96
N SER A 281 18.87 -2.28 3.60
CA SER A 281 19.42 -2.86 2.37
C SER A 281 18.83 -2.27 1.08
N GLU A 282 17.69 -1.58 1.16
CA GLU A 282 17.02 -1.00 0.01
C GLU A 282 17.27 0.52 -0.12
N ILE A 283 17.92 1.15 0.86
CA ILE A 283 18.15 2.61 0.89
C ILE A 283 18.89 3.12 -0.34
N ASP A 284 19.89 2.37 -0.83
CA ASP A 284 20.63 2.72 -2.05
C ASP A 284 19.73 2.72 -3.31
N SER A 285 18.58 2.04 -3.24
CA SER A 285 17.58 1.94 -4.31
C SER A 285 16.31 2.78 -4.03
N ILE A 286 16.38 3.76 -3.12
CA ILE A 286 15.22 4.53 -2.65
C ILE A 286 14.37 5.14 -3.79
N ASP A 287 15.01 5.64 -4.85
CA ASP A 287 14.28 6.25 -5.99
C ASP A 287 13.43 5.21 -6.75
N ASN A 288 13.90 3.96 -6.85
CA ASN A 288 13.14 2.88 -7.45
C ASN A 288 11.94 2.49 -6.58
N ILE A 289 12.13 2.46 -5.26
CA ILE A 289 11.07 2.16 -4.28
C ILE A 289 10.00 3.24 -4.31
N ILE A 290 10.40 4.52 -4.32
CA ILE A 290 9.47 5.65 -4.41
C ILE A 290 8.63 5.54 -5.68
N ASN A 291 9.26 5.30 -6.83
CA ASN A 291 8.54 5.13 -8.09
C ASN A 291 7.57 3.94 -8.07
N TRP A 292 7.97 2.83 -7.45
CA TRP A 292 7.12 1.67 -7.27
C TRP A 292 5.93 1.96 -6.33
N CYS A 293 6.16 2.64 -5.22
CA CYS A 293 5.11 3.07 -4.29
C CYS A 293 4.08 3.95 -4.98
N LYS A 294 4.52 4.95 -5.76
CA LYS A 294 3.64 5.83 -6.55
C LYS A 294 2.80 5.05 -7.54
N LYS A 295 3.41 4.13 -8.29
CA LYS A 295 2.72 3.29 -9.28
C LYS A 295 1.60 2.45 -8.64
N ASN A 296 1.82 2.00 -7.41
CA ASN A 296 0.89 1.15 -6.67
C ASN A 296 -0.03 1.91 -5.69
N ASN A 297 0.01 3.26 -5.69
CA ASN A 297 -0.77 4.11 -4.78
C ASN A 297 -0.50 3.83 -3.29
N ILE A 298 0.74 3.51 -2.93
CA ILE A 298 1.17 3.41 -1.55
C ILE A 298 1.39 4.82 -1.00
N VAL A 299 0.76 5.12 0.13
CA VAL A 299 0.63 6.49 0.64
C VAL A 299 1.53 6.79 1.84
N VAL A 300 2.22 5.78 2.38
CA VAL A 300 3.17 5.93 3.48
C VAL A 300 4.38 5.03 3.22
N ALA A 301 5.58 5.57 3.48
CA ALA A 301 6.80 4.79 3.63
C ALA A 301 7.26 4.86 5.10
N SER A 302 7.68 3.73 5.65
CA SER A 302 8.33 3.65 6.97
C SER A 302 9.76 3.20 6.81
N ILE A 303 10.66 3.78 7.60
CA ILE A 303 12.11 3.54 7.58
C ILE A 303 12.57 3.51 9.03
N TYR A 304 13.60 2.71 9.34
CA TYR A 304 14.25 2.81 10.64
C TYR A 304 14.83 4.22 10.88
N GLU A 305 14.79 4.67 12.13
CA GLU A 305 15.19 6.02 12.52
C GLU A 305 16.68 6.29 12.28
N ASP A 306 17.53 5.28 12.43
CA ASP A 306 18.98 5.36 12.19
C ASP A 306 19.35 5.40 10.71
N ALA A 307 18.48 4.91 9.82
CA ALA A 307 18.67 4.93 8.37
C ALA A 307 18.11 6.19 7.68
N ILE A 308 17.31 7.01 8.38
CA ILE A 308 16.67 8.18 7.76
C ILE A 308 17.63 9.38 7.64
N THR A 309 17.63 10.02 6.47
CA THR A 309 18.43 11.22 6.20
C THR A 309 17.57 12.36 5.67
N GLU A 310 18.06 13.61 5.73
CA GLU A 310 17.35 14.76 5.15
C GLU A 310 17.08 14.58 3.65
N ASP A 311 18.00 13.94 2.91
CA ASP A 311 17.83 13.67 1.48
C ASP A 311 16.68 12.69 1.22
N ILE A 312 16.61 11.59 2.00
CA ILE A 312 15.51 10.62 1.90
C ILE A 312 14.17 11.29 2.22
N ILE A 313 14.11 12.10 3.28
CA ILE A 313 12.90 12.85 3.65
C ILE A 313 12.47 13.77 2.51
N ARG A 314 13.42 14.50 1.91
CA ARG A 314 13.17 15.40 0.78
C ARG A 314 12.64 14.62 -0.42
N LYS A 315 13.30 13.52 -0.82
CA LYS A 315 12.88 12.66 -1.95
C LYS A 315 11.46 12.11 -1.77
N LEU A 316 11.12 11.63 -0.57
CA LEU A 316 9.77 11.16 -0.25
C LEU A 316 8.74 12.27 -0.41
N LYS A 317 8.95 13.43 0.24
CA LYS A 317 8.02 14.57 0.21
C LYS A 317 7.80 15.17 -1.17
N GLU A 318 8.83 15.19 -2.02
CA GLU A 318 8.72 15.66 -3.41
C GLU A 318 7.88 14.70 -4.28
N ASN A 319 7.64 13.48 -3.82
CA ASN A 319 7.03 12.41 -4.60
C ASN A 319 5.65 11.96 -4.13
N GLY A 320 5.09 12.58 -3.07
CA GLY A 320 3.75 12.32 -2.56
C GLY A 320 3.74 12.04 -1.07
#